data_AF-A0A6B1G9A9-F1
#
_entry.id   AF-A0A6B1G9A9-F1
#
_cell.length_a   1.000
_cell.length_b   1.000
_cell.length_c   1.000
_cell.angle_alpha   90.00
_cell.angle_beta   90.00
_cell.angle_gamma   90.00
#
_symmetry.space_group_name_H-M   'P 1'
#
loop_
_entity.id
_entity.type
_entity.pdbx_description
1 polymer ?
#
loop_
_entity_poly.entity_id
_entity_poly.type
_entity_poly.pdbx_seq_one_letter_code
_entity_poly.pdbx_strand_id
1 'polypeptide(L)'
;MDRKRLGVQFLWSLLLALLVYIGLIVYGDWRQLSAVLAEFPWRWLPPTLGLTLVNFGVRLLKWHWYLRLIRTPISFGQSARIYGISFLMMMTPGKVGEFVRAFMVRNVSGAPFSVVAPVVLAERMTDGLAMILL
;
A
#
# COMPACT_ATOMS: atom_id res chain seq x y z
N MET A 1 -21.20 16.65 -4.04
CA MET A 1 -21.20 15.62 -2.97
C MET A 1 -20.77 16.30 -1.69
N ASP A 2 -21.64 16.32 -0.68
CA ASP A 2 -21.54 17.23 0.47
C ASP A 2 -20.49 16.74 1.49
N ARG A 3 -19.42 17.52 1.73
CA ARG A 3 -18.26 17.12 2.54
C ARG A 3 -18.64 16.67 3.97
N LYS A 4 -19.74 17.21 4.52
CA LYS A 4 -20.24 16.84 5.85
C LYS A 4 -20.80 15.41 5.91
N ARG A 5 -21.42 14.91 4.82
CA ARG A 5 -21.96 13.53 4.77
C ARG A 5 -20.85 12.47 4.77
N LEU A 6 -19.74 12.74 4.07
CA LEU A 6 -18.57 11.83 4.02
C LEU A 6 -17.93 11.62 5.39
N GLY A 7 -17.79 12.68 6.19
CA GLY A 7 -17.21 12.60 7.54
C GLY A 7 -18.05 11.73 8.49
N VAL A 8 -19.38 11.92 8.47
CA VAL A 8 -20.30 11.14 9.32
C VAL A 8 -20.32 9.67 8.90
N GLN A 9 -20.35 9.38 7.59
CA GLN A 9 -20.29 8.01 7.07
C GLN A 9 -18.99 7.30 7.46
N PHE A 10 -17.85 7.98 7.34
CA PHE A 10 -16.55 7.43 7.76
C PHE A 10 -16.52 7.14 9.26
N LEU A 11 -17.09 8.03 10.08
CA LEU A 11 -17.17 7.85 11.53
C LEU A 11 -18.00 6.62 11.90
N TRP A 12 -19.14 6.42 11.23
CA TRP A 12 -19.98 5.22 11.43
C TRP A 12 -19.27 3.94 10.99
N SER A 13 -18.55 3.96 9.88
CA SER A 13 -17.74 2.81 9.43
C SER A 13 -16.65 2.45 10.45
N LEU A 14 -15.98 3.47 11.01
CA LEU A 14 -14.94 3.29 12.02
C LEU A 14 -15.52 2.72 13.33
N LEU A 15 -16.67 3.24 13.76
CA LEU A 15 -17.36 2.79 14.96
C LEU A 15 -17.90 1.36 14.80
N LEU A 16 -18.45 1.02 13.62
CA LEU A 16 -18.85 -0.34 13.27
C LEU A 16 -17.66 -1.29 13.30
N ALA A 17 -16.53 -0.92 12.66
CA ALA A 17 -15.32 -1.73 12.65
C ALA A 17 -14.80 -1.98 14.08
N LEU A 18 -14.81 -0.95 14.94
CA LEU A 18 -14.44 -1.06 16.34
C LEU A 18 -15.38 -2.01 17.10
N LEU A 19 -16.70 -1.88 16.94
CA LEU A 19 -17.68 -2.75 17.58
C LEU A 19 -17.56 -4.20 17.12
N VAL A 20 -17.38 -4.44 15.82
CA VAL A 20 -17.15 -5.78 15.27
C VAL A 20 -15.86 -6.37 15.84
N TYR A 21 -14.78 -5.59 15.91
CA TYR A 21 -13.51 -6.05 16.47
C TYR A 21 -13.62 -6.39 17.95
N ILE A 22 -14.29 -5.55 18.76
CA ILE A 22 -14.58 -5.85 20.17
C ILE A 22 -15.46 -7.11 20.27
N GLY A 23 -16.48 -7.23 19.42
CA GLY A 23 -17.33 -8.43 19.35
C GLY A 23 -16.53 -9.70 19.05
N LEU A 24 -15.56 -9.63 18.13
CA LEU A 24 -14.65 -10.74 17.83
C LEU A 24 -13.70 -11.07 18.99
N ILE A 25 -13.24 -10.06 19.75
CA ILE A 25 -12.41 -10.28 20.94
C ILE A 25 -13.21 -10.95 22.06
N VAL A 26 -14.47 -10.51 22.27
CA VAL A 26 -15.36 -11.06 23.30
C VAL A 26 -15.86 -12.45 22.92
N TYR A 27 -16.13 -12.68 21.62
CA TYR A 27 -16.51 -14.00 21.09
C TYR A 27 -15.31 -14.97 21.04
N GLY A 28 -14.11 -14.44 20.78
CA GLY A 28 -12.87 -15.20 20.82
C GLY A 28 -12.50 -15.61 22.24
N ASP A 29 -11.81 -16.75 22.38
CA ASP A 29 -11.27 -17.16 23.66
C ASP A 29 -10.13 -16.21 24.07
N TRP A 30 -10.48 -15.17 24.83
CA TRP A 30 -9.53 -14.19 25.36
C TRP A 30 -8.35 -14.87 26.08
N ARG A 31 -8.57 -16.00 26.76
CA ARG A 31 -7.48 -16.74 27.42
C ARG A 31 -6.53 -17.30 26.38
N GLN A 32 -7.04 -17.90 25.31
CA GLN A 32 -6.22 -18.43 24.22
C GLN A 32 -5.45 -17.31 23.49
N LEU A 33 -6.08 -16.17 23.21
CA LEU A 33 -5.41 -15.02 22.61
C LEU A 33 -4.30 -14.47 23.51
N SER A 34 -4.56 -14.31 24.82
CA SER A 34 -3.58 -13.81 25.78
C SER A 34 -2.39 -14.76 25.96
N ALA A 35 -2.63 -16.07 25.94
CA ALA A 35 -1.58 -17.09 25.97
C ALA A 35 -0.67 -16.99 24.74
N VAL A 36 -1.26 -16.89 23.54
CA VAL A 36 -0.50 -16.74 22.28
C VAL A 36 0.31 -15.44 22.27
N LEU A 37 -0.25 -14.33 22.76
CA LEU A 37 0.48 -13.05 22.82
C LEU A 37 1.60 -13.05 23.87
N ALA A 38 1.44 -13.80 24.96
CA ALA A 38 2.48 -13.96 25.98
C ALA A 38 3.65 -14.82 25.47
N GLU A 39 3.36 -15.85 24.68
CA GLU A 39 4.38 -16.70 24.04
C GLU A 39 4.97 -16.07 22.76
N PHE A 40 4.33 -15.04 22.22
CA PHE A 40 4.79 -14.38 21.00
C PHE A 40 6.17 -13.76 21.20
N PRO A 41 7.16 -14.09 20.35
CA PRO A 41 8.52 -13.59 20.51
C PRO A 41 8.63 -12.13 20.00
N TRP A 42 8.20 -11.18 20.81
CA TRP A 42 8.19 -9.73 20.52
C TRP A 42 9.54 -9.17 20.03
N ARG A 43 10.66 -9.83 20.36
CA ARG A 43 11.99 -9.52 19.82
C ARG A 43 12.06 -9.51 18.30
N TRP A 44 11.23 -10.30 17.62
CA TRP A 44 11.19 -10.36 16.16
C TRP A 44 10.33 -9.25 15.54
N LEU A 45 9.49 -8.58 16.33
CA LEU A 45 8.63 -7.52 15.81
C LEU A 45 9.43 -6.36 15.19
N PRO A 46 10.43 -5.75 15.87
CA PRO A 46 11.24 -4.69 15.26
C PRO A 46 11.97 -5.09 13.98
N PRO A 47 12.70 -6.23 13.89
CA PRO A 47 13.37 -6.60 12.64
C PRO A 47 12.39 -6.95 11.52
N THR A 48 11.25 -7.60 11.80
CA THR A 48 10.23 -7.86 10.77
C THR A 48 9.61 -6.57 10.23
N LEU A 49 9.32 -5.61 11.10
CA LEU A 49 8.85 -4.28 10.70
C LEU A 49 9.92 -3.53 9.91
N GLY A 50 11.18 -3.59 10.36
CA GLY A 50 12.32 -3.01 9.64
C GLY A 50 12.48 -3.58 8.24
N LEU A 51 12.43 -4.91 8.08
CA LEU A 51 12.48 -5.57 6.78
C LEU A 51 11.31 -5.17 5.88
N THR A 52 10.12 -4.99 6.45
CA THR A 52 8.93 -4.52 5.72
C THR A 52 9.12 -3.08 5.21
N LEU A 53 9.68 -2.20 6.05
CA LEU A 53 9.99 -0.82 5.65
C LEU A 53 11.08 -0.78 4.57
N VAL A 54 12.12 -1.60 4.70
CA VAL A 54 13.17 -1.75 3.69
C VAL A 54 12.57 -2.23 2.37
N ASN A 55 11.66 -3.21 2.42
CA ASN A 55 10.94 -3.69 1.24
C ASN A 55 10.19 -2.55 0.54
N PHE A 56 9.43 -1.74 1.27
CA PHE A 56 8.74 -0.59 0.69
C PHE A 56 9.69 0.48 0.15
N GLY A 57 10.81 0.72 0.82
CA GLY A 57 11.86 1.62 0.36
C GLY A 57 12.46 1.17 -0.97
N VAL A 58 12.83 -0.10 -1.09
CA VAL A 58 13.37 -0.68 -2.33
C VAL A 58 12.36 -0.59 -3.47
N ARG A 59 11.07 -0.87 -3.21
CA ARG A 59 10.03 -0.77 -4.24
C ARG A 59 9.80 0.68 -4.68
N LEU A 60 9.86 1.64 -3.76
CA LEU A 60 9.82 3.07 -4.11
C LEU A 60 11.02 3.47 -4.99
N LEU A 61 12.22 2.99 -4.67
CA LEU A 61 13.42 3.27 -5.47
C LEU A 61 13.32 2.64 -6.87
N LYS A 62 12.84 1.39 -6.98
CA LYS A 62 12.59 0.70 -8.25
C LYS A 62 11.61 1.48 -9.12
N TRP A 63 10.50 1.91 -8.54
CA TRP A 63 9.51 2.76 -9.20
C TRP A 63 10.11 4.07 -9.71
N HIS A 64 10.80 4.81 -8.84
CA HIS A 64 11.41 6.09 -9.22
C HIS A 64 12.48 5.91 -10.30
N TRP A 65 13.25 4.82 -10.24
CA TRP A 65 14.23 4.46 -11.26
C TRP A 65 13.57 4.18 -12.62
N TYR A 66 12.46 3.44 -12.67
CA TYR A 66 11.72 3.26 -13.91
C TYR A 66 11.17 4.57 -14.49
N LEU A 67 10.69 5.49 -13.66
CA LEU A 67 10.25 6.82 -14.12
C LEU A 67 11.40 7.61 -14.76
N ARG A 68 12.62 7.49 -14.24
CA ARG A 68 13.81 8.08 -14.87
C ARG A 68 14.14 7.42 -16.20
N LEU A 69 13.98 6.09 -16.30
CA LEU A 69 14.25 5.34 -17.53
C LEU A 69 13.33 5.79 -18.68
N ILE A 70 12.05 6.03 -18.39
CA ILE A 70 11.09 6.61 -19.35
C ILE A 70 11.17 8.14 -19.45
N ARG A 71 12.25 8.76 -18.91
CA ARG A 71 12.54 10.21 -18.95
C ARG A 71 11.40 11.10 -18.46
N THR A 72 10.66 10.65 -17.45
CA THR A 72 9.58 11.44 -16.86
C THR A 72 10.13 12.47 -15.88
N PRO A 73 9.83 13.78 -16.05
CA PRO A 73 10.34 14.82 -15.17
C PRO A 73 9.56 14.80 -13.84
N ILE A 74 10.11 14.15 -12.81
CA ILE A 74 9.53 14.11 -11.48
C ILE A 74 10.63 14.08 -10.40
N SER A 75 10.46 14.89 -9.36
CA SER A 75 11.35 14.85 -8.19
C SER A 75 11.14 13.57 -7.38
N PHE A 76 12.16 13.15 -6.63
CA PHE A 76 12.04 12.00 -5.73
C PHE A 76 10.92 12.18 -4.69
N GLY A 77 10.78 13.37 -4.10
CA GLY A 77 9.74 13.65 -3.12
C GLY A 77 8.32 13.54 -3.68
N GLN A 78 8.09 14.02 -4.91
CA GLN A 78 6.80 13.82 -5.59
C GLN A 78 6.54 12.34 -5.90
N SER A 79 7.56 11.63 -6.39
CA SER A 79 7.49 10.19 -6.66
C SER A 79 7.14 9.40 -5.38
N ALA A 80 7.75 9.74 -4.25
CA ALA A 80 7.48 9.12 -2.95
C ALA A 80 6.06 9.36 -2.46
N ARG A 81 5.55 10.60 -2.56
CA ARG A 81 4.17 10.94 -2.21
C ARG A 81 3.16 10.18 -3.06
N ILE A 82 3.37 10.15 -4.38
CA ILE A 82 2.50 9.42 -5.31
C ILE A 82 2.52 7.92 -4.99
N TYR A 83 3.70 7.34 -4.76
CA TYR A 83 3.82 5.93 -4.39
C TYR A 83 3.08 5.62 -3.08
N GLY A 84 3.25 6.45 -2.05
CA GLY A 84 2.57 6.29 -0.76
C GLY A 84 1.05 6.39 -0.85
N ILE A 85 0.51 7.38 -1.56
CA ILE A 85 -0.95 7.52 -1.74
C ILE A 85 -1.50 6.32 -2.51
N SER A 86 -0.78 5.85 -3.52
CA SER A 86 -1.21 4.71 -4.34
C SER A 86 -1.18 3.40 -3.57
N PHE A 87 -0.36 3.30 -2.53
CA PHE A 87 -0.33 2.16 -1.61
C PHE A 87 -1.66 1.97 -0.87
N LEU A 88 -2.38 3.07 -0.58
CA LEU A 88 -3.72 3.00 0.04
C LEU A 88 -4.74 2.30 -0.87
N MET A 89 -4.51 2.30 -2.18
CA MET A 89 -5.39 1.67 -3.17
C MET A 89 -4.95 0.25 -3.54
N MET A 90 -3.96 -0.31 -2.84
CA MET A 90 -3.45 -1.66 -3.08
C MET A 90 -4.47 -2.76 -2.76
N MET A 91 -5.45 -2.48 -1.91
CA MET A 91 -6.51 -3.43 -1.51
C MET A 91 -7.60 -3.63 -2.57
N THR A 92 -7.43 -3.06 -3.77
CA THR A 92 -8.40 -3.21 -4.87
C THR A 92 -8.25 -4.57 -5.56
N PRO A 93 -9.36 -5.18 -6.03
CA PRO A 93 -9.31 -6.45 -6.75
C PRO A 93 -8.43 -6.33 -8.00
N GLY A 94 -7.53 -7.29 -8.20
CA GLY A 94 -6.57 -7.29 -9.30
C GLY A 94 -5.47 -6.22 -9.21
N LYS A 95 -5.34 -5.51 -8.08
CA LYS A 95 -4.39 -4.39 -7.89
C LYS A 95 -4.55 -3.25 -8.92
N VAL A 96 -5.74 -3.11 -9.50
CA VAL A 96 -6.05 -2.07 -10.51
C VAL A 96 -5.86 -0.66 -9.94
N GLY A 97 -6.06 -0.49 -8.63
CA GLY A 97 -5.81 0.76 -7.91
C GLY A 97 -4.36 1.26 -8.01
N GLU A 98 -3.39 0.41 -8.36
CA GLU A 98 -2.03 0.86 -8.59
C GLU A 98 -1.87 1.69 -9.86
N PHE A 99 -2.78 1.60 -10.84
CA PHE A 99 -2.75 2.48 -12.02
C PHE A 99 -3.05 3.94 -11.69
N VAL A 100 -3.61 4.22 -10.50
CA VAL A 100 -3.79 5.59 -10.01
C VAL A 100 -2.46 6.33 -9.94
N ARG A 101 -1.33 5.66 -9.66
CA ARG A 101 -0.02 6.32 -9.69
C ARG A 101 0.38 6.79 -11.08
N ALA A 102 0.02 6.05 -12.13
CA ALA A 102 0.29 6.48 -13.50
C ALA A 102 -0.53 7.72 -13.87
N PHE A 103 -1.78 7.80 -13.39
CA PHE A 103 -2.62 9.00 -13.54
C PHE A 103 -2.07 10.19 -12.74
N MET A 104 -1.64 9.96 -11.50
CA MET A 104 -1.03 11.00 -10.65
C MET A 104 0.28 11.52 -11.23
N VAL A 105 1.13 10.64 -11.76
CA VAL A 105 2.37 11.05 -12.44
C VAL A 105 2.03 11.91 -13.66
N ARG A 106 1.08 11.50 -14.51
CA ARG A 106 0.62 12.31 -15.64
C ARG A 106 0.23 13.73 -15.21
N ASN A 107 -0.49 13.87 -14.10
CA ASN A 107 -0.95 15.18 -13.63
C ASN A 107 0.20 16.06 -13.11
N VAL A 108 1.28 15.47 -12.59
CA VAL A 108 2.40 16.22 -12.01
C VAL A 108 3.51 16.48 -13.02
N SER A 109 3.77 15.55 -13.95
CA SER A 109 4.89 15.62 -14.90
C SER A 109 4.48 15.91 -16.34
N GLY A 110 3.18 15.83 -16.67
CA GLY A 110 2.67 15.92 -18.04
C GLY A 110 2.93 14.68 -18.90
N ALA A 111 3.59 13.64 -18.37
CA ALA A 111 3.89 12.43 -19.13
C ALA A 111 2.60 11.71 -19.57
N PRO A 112 2.51 11.23 -20.83
CA PRO A 112 1.34 10.49 -21.28
C PRO A 112 1.08 9.24 -20.45
N PHE A 113 -0.20 8.97 -20.13
CA PHE A 113 -0.58 7.77 -19.38
C PHE A 113 -0.11 6.49 -20.06
N SER A 114 -0.14 6.44 -21.40
CA SER A 114 0.34 5.31 -22.21
C SER A 114 1.83 5.00 -22.02
N VAL A 115 2.62 5.98 -21.58
CA VAL A 115 4.06 5.80 -21.31
C VAL A 115 4.30 5.32 -19.88
N VAL A 116 3.50 5.79 -18.91
CA VAL A 116 3.69 5.48 -17.49
C VAL A 116 2.97 4.20 -17.06
N ALA A 117 1.81 3.88 -17.65
CA ALA A 117 1.02 2.70 -17.30
C ALA A 117 1.76 1.35 -17.52
N PRO A 118 2.55 1.16 -18.59
CA PRO A 118 3.36 -0.06 -18.76
C PRO A 118 4.38 -0.27 -17.64
N VAL A 119 4.90 0.81 -17.03
CA VAL A 119 5.83 0.70 -15.89
C VAL A 119 5.15 0.01 -14.70
N VAL A 120 3.87 0.32 -14.45
CA VAL A 120 3.08 -0.31 -13.38
C VAL A 120 2.97 -1.81 -13.61
N LEU A 121 2.73 -2.22 -14.85
CA LEU A 121 2.65 -3.62 -15.25
C LEU A 121 4.02 -4.32 -15.16
N ALA A 122 5.09 -3.68 -15.64
CA ALA A 122 6.45 -4.21 -15.57
C ALA A 122 6.88 -4.53 -14.13
N GLU A 123 6.50 -3.69 -13.17
CA GLU A 123 6.72 -3.99 -11.75
C GLU A 123 5.99 -5.24 -11.28
N ARG A 124 4.78 -5.51 -11.79
CA ARG A 124 4.04 -6.74 -11.44
C ARG A 124 4.63 -7.97 -12.09
N MET A 125 5.05 -7.86 -13.36
CA MET A 125 5.67 -8.95 -14.07
C MET A 125 7.00 -9.33 -13.41
N THR A 126 7.82 -8.35 -13.03
CA THR A 126 9.07 -8.61 -12.31
C THR A 126 8.82 -9.23 -10.94
N ASP A 127 7.82 -8.74 -10.19
CA ASP A 127 7.44 -9.35 -8.90
C ASP A 127 6.94 -10.80 -9.09
N GLY A 128 6.13 -11.08 -10.12
CA GLY A 128 5.64 -12.42 -10.44
C GLY A 128 6.72 -13.37 -10.93
N LEU A 129 7.66 -12.90 -11.75
CA LEU A 129 8.83 -13.67 -12.18
C LEU A 129 9.72 -14.03 -10.99
N ALA A 130 9.94 -13.10 -10.07
CA ALA A 130 10.68 -13.37 -8.84
C ALA A 130 9.99 -14.44 -7.98
N MET A 131 8.65 -14.47 -7.94
CA MET A 131 7.90 -15.52 -7.23
C MET A 131 7.98 -16.89 -7.90
N ILE A 132 8.11 -16.96 -9.23
CA ILE A 132 8.25 -18.22 -9.96
C ILE A 132 9.66 -18.81 -9.79
N LEU A 133 10.67 -17.94 -9.71
CA LEU A 133 12.08 -18.34 -9.59
C LEU A 133 12.47 -18.77 -8.18
N LEU A 134 11.68 -18.39 -7.16
CA LEU A 134 11.92 -18.69 -5.74
C LEU A 134 11.32 -20.05 -5.37
#